data_AF-A0A7C5G2U1-F1
#
_entry.id   AF-A0A7C5G2U1-F1
#
_cell.length_a   1.000
_cell.length_b   1.000
_cell.length_c   1.000
_cell.angle_alpha   90.00
_cell.angle_beta   90.00
_cell.angle_gamma   90.00
#
_symmetry.space_group_name_H-M   'P 1'
#
loop_
_entity.id
_entity.type
_entity.pdbx_description
1 polymer ?
#
loop_
_entity_poly.entity_id
_entity_poly.type
_entity_poly.pdbx_seq_one_letter_code
_entity_poly.pdbx_strand_id
1 'polypeptide(L)' 'MLERDRAFLPIEVKSNWKTGKLPPGIRHFFRFYPETRVAVVLYDGPEAMVEDEGRRVYFEPLYKASRIPALLEAVLA' A
#
# COMPACT_ATOMS: atom_id res chain seq x y z
N MET A 1 18.45 8.67 13.47
CA MET A 1 17.18 8.87 12.75
C MET A 1 16.09 9.03 13.79
N LEU A 2 15.37 10.14 13.82
CA LEU A 2 14.28 10.33 14.78
C LEU A 2 13.04 9.58 14.28
N GLU A 3 12.14 9.17 15.17
CA GLU A 3 10.93 8.42 14.78
C GLU A 3 10.04 9.20 13.80
N ARG A 4 10.04 10.53 13.91
CA ARG A 4 9.35 11.45 13.00
C ARG A 4 9.92 11.48 11.56
N ASP A 5 11.12 10.94 11.36
CA ASP A 5 11.77 10.88 10.04
C ASP A 5 11.47 9.54 9.33
N ARG A 6 10.68 8.65 9.95
CA ARG A 6 10.29 7.38 9.35
C ARG A 6 9.15 7.61 8.37
N ALA A 7 9.32 7.11 7.15
CA ALA A 7 8.24 6.96 6.21
C ALA A 7 7.76 5.51 6.22
N PHE A 8 6.44 5.33 6.24
CA PHE A 8 5.82 4.02 6.27
C PHE A 8 5.26 3.66 4.89
N LEU A 9 5.43 2.40 4.51
CA LEU A 9 4.73 1.79 3.38
C LEU A 9 3.97 0.56 3.87
N PRO A 10 2.69 0.69 4.26
CA PRO A 10 1.89 -0.44 4.65
C PRO A 10 1.67 -1.38 3.45
N ILE A 11 1.90 -2.67 3.69
CA ILE A 11 1.71 -3.74 2.72
C ILE A 11 0.77 -4.76 3.33
N GLU A 12 -0.33 -5.07 2.64
CA GLU A 12 -1.25 -6.13 3.04
C GLU A 12 -1.33 -7.20 1.95
N VAL A 13 -1.16 -8.46 2.35
CA VAL A 13 -1.27 -9.61 1.45
C VAL A 13 -2.68 -10.20 1.55
N LYS A 14 -3.35 -10.41 0.42
CA LYS A 14 -4.67 -11.04 0.35
C LYS A 14 -4.76 -12.06 -0.78
N SER A 15 -5.50 -13.14 -0.55
CA SER A 15 -5.97 -14.04 -1.60
C SER A 15 -7.46 -13.80 -1.88
N ASN A 16 -7.89 -14.08 -3.09
CA ASN A 16 -9.25 -13.89 -3.60
C ASN A 16 -9.81 -12.48 -3.36
N TRP A 17 -8.95 -11.46 -3.42
CA TRP A 17 -9.37 -10.08 -3.17
C TRP A 17 -9.89 -9.41 -4.44
N LYS A 18 -10.82 -8.47 -4.28
CA LYS A 18 -11.33 -7.67 -5.40
C LYS A 18 -10.74 -6.27 -5.32
N THR A 19 -10.27 -5.76 -6.45
CA THR A 19 -9.82 -4.37 -6.59
C THR A 19 -10.97 -3.40 -6.30
N GLY A 20 -10.61 -2.18 -5.90
CA GLY A 20 -11.58 -1.13 -5.56
C GLY A 20 -12.03 -1.12 -4.10
N LYS A 21 -11.87 -2.23 -3.35
CA LYS A 21 -12.12 -2.25 -1.91
C LYS A 21 -10.81 -2.28 -1.13
N LEU A 22 -10.58 -1.26 -0.31
CA LEU A 22 -9.43 -1.25 0.60
C LEU A 22 -9.53 -2.39 1.63
N PRO A 23 -8.48 -3.20 1.80
CA PRO A 23 -8.40 -4.16 2.88
C PRO A 23 -8.49 -3.52 4.27
N PRO A 24 -9.04 -4.23 5.28
CA PRO A 24 -9.19 -3.68 6.62
C PRO A 24 -7.88 -3.28 7.30
N GLY A 25 -6.78 -3.97 7.05
CA GLY A 25 -5.47 -3.65 7.63
C GLY A 25 -4.95 -2.32 7.08
N ILE A 26 -5.00 -2.11 5.78
CA ILE A 26 -4.67 -0.82 5.14
C ILE A 26 -5.54 0.31 5.70
N ARG A 27 -6.86 0.10 5.81
CA ARG A 27 -7.77 1.10 6.39
C ARG A 27 -7.41 1.43 7.84
N HIS A 28 -7.12 0.41 8.65
CA HIS A 28 -6.72 0.61 10.04
C HIS A 28 -5.38 1.36 10.14
N PHE A 29 -4.42 1.00 9.29
CA PHE A 29 -3.11 1.65 9.22
C PHE A 29 -3.22 3.14 8.91
N PHE A 30 -4.01 3.51 7.91
CA PHE A 30 -4.24 4.92 7.56
C PHE A 30 -4.91 5.73 8.67
N ARG A 31 -5.72 5.09 9.53
CA ARG A 31 -6.29 5.78 10.71
C ARG A 31 -5.27 6.01 11.80
N PHE A 32 -4.29 5.11 11.94
CA PHE A 32 -3.26 5.19 12.98
C PHE A 32 -2.08 6.09 12.55
N TYR A 33 -1.73 6.07 11.25
CA TYR A 33 -0.65 6.86 10.64
C TYR A 33 -1.22 7.76 9.52
N PRO A 34 -1.93 8.85 9.86
CA PRO A 34 -2.66 9.69 8.91
C PRO A 34 -1.77 10.39 7.87
N GLU A 35 -0.47 10.55 8.16
CA GLU A 35 0.54 11.09 7.26
C GLU A 35 0.89 10.14 6.10
N THR A 36 0.56 8.85 6.24
CA THR A 36 0.84 7.84 5.21
C THR A 36 0.01 8.11 3.96
N ARG A 37 0.70 8.27 2.82
CA ARG A 37 0.07 8.61 1.52
C ARG A 37 -0.06 7.43 0.57
N VAL A 38 0.68 6.36 0.78
CA VAL A 38 0.74 5.24 -0.16
C VAL A 38 0.64 3.91 0.59
N ALA A 39 -0.05 2.95 -0.01
CA ALA A 39 -0.12 1.57 0.47
C ALA A 39 -0.02 0.59 -0.71
N VAL A 40 0.35 -0.65 -0.41
CA VAL A 40 0.34 -1.75 -1.39
C VAL A 40 -0.51 -2.91 -0.89
N VAL A 41 -1.31 -3.47 -1.79
CA VAL A 41 -2.07 -4.70 -1.59
C VAL A 41 -1.52 -5.73 -2.55
N LEU A 42 -0.82 -6.73 -2.03
CA LEU A 42 -0.35 -7.86 -2.81
C LEU A 42 -1.45 -8.91 -2.88
N TYR A 43 -1.92 -9.22 -4.08
CA TYR A 43 -3.03 -10.15 -4.26
C TYR A 43 -3.00 -10.95 -5.57
N ASP A 44 -4.02 -11.75 -5.82
CA ASP A 44 -4.12 -12.72 -6.92
C ASP A 44 -4.82 -12.18 -8.18
N GLY A 45 -5.06 -10.87 -8.28
CA GLY A 45 -5.66 -10.25 -9.45
C GLY A 45 -4.72 -9.29 -10.21
N PRO A 46 -5.26 -8.51 -11.17
CA PRO A 46 -4.49 -7.59 -12.00
C PRO A 46 -3.88 -6.40 -11.23
N GLU A 47 -2.87 -5.76 -11.83
CA GLU A 47 -2.37 -4.48 -11.35
C GLU A 47 -3.48 -3.41 -11.41
N ALA A 48 -3.62 -2.61 -10.35
CA ALA A 48 -4.53 -1.47 -10.32
C ALA A 48 -4.04 -0.40 -9.33
N MET A 49 -4.56 0.82 -9.47
CA MET A 49 -4.35 1.90 -8.50
C MET A 49 -5.72 2.48 -8.14
N VAL A 50 -5.95 2.64 -6.83
CA VAL A 50 -7.16 3.25 -6.29
C VAL A 50 -6.78 4.45 -5.43
N GLU A 51 -7.51 5.55 -5.60
CA GLU A 51 -7.44 6.69 -4.69
C GLU A 51 -8.50 6.58 -3.59
N ASP A 52 -8.09 6.80 -2.35
CA ASP A 52 -8.96 6.81 -1.16
C ASP A 52 -8.54 7.98 -0.27
N GLU A 53 -9.41 9.00 -0.13
CA GLU A 53 -9.16 10.19 0.70
C GLU A 53 -7.80 10.89 0.42
N GLY A 54 -7.37 10.93 -0.86
CA GLY A 54 -6.08 11.51 -1.25
C GLY A 54 -4.86 10.63 -0.93
N ARG A 55 -5.09 9.35 -0.67
CA ARG A 55 -4.07 8.29 -0.52
C ARG A 55 -4.13 7.38 -1.74
N ARG A 56 -2.97 6.86 -2.17
CA ARG A 56 -2.86 5.94 -3.30
C ARG A 56 -2.66 4.52 -2.80
N VAL A 57 -3.51 3.60 -3.24
CA VAL A 57 -3.40 2.17 -2.92
C VAL A 57 -3.12 1.41 -4.18
N TYR A 58 -1.91 0.84 -4.27
CA TYR A 58 -1.49 0.01 -5.39
C TYR A 58 -1.89 -1.43 -5.13
N PHE A 59 -2.59 -2.03 -6.08
CA PHE A 59 -2.89 -3.45 -6.09
C PHE A 59 -1.88 -4.10 -7.02
N GLU A 60 -1.08 -5.00 -6.48
CA GLU A 60 0.03 -5.64 -7.18
C GLU A 60 -0.15 -7.16 -7.13
N PRO A 61 0.08 -7.88 -8.25
CA PRO A 61 0.09 -9.33 -8.24
C PRO A 61 1.13 -9.89 -7.26
N LEU A 62 0.78 -10.96 -6.52
CA LEU A 62 1.65 -11.59 -5.52
C LEU A 62 3.03 -11.97 -6.06
N TYR A 63 3.12 -12.46 -7.29
CA TYR A 63 4.38 -12.84 -7.92
C TYR A 63 5.29 -11.64 -8.23
N LYS A 64 4.79 -10.40 -8.09
CA LYS A 64 5.55 -9.15 -8.25
C LYS A 64 5.99 -8.54 -6.93
N ALA A 65 5.88 -9.25 -5.80
CA ALA A 65 6.30 -8.76 -4.48
C ALA A 65 7.76 -8.24 -4.43
N SER A 66 8.64 -8.72 -5.32
CA SER A 66 10.00 -8.21 -5.47
C SER A 66 10.10 -6.75 -5.94
N ARG A 67 9.02 -6.15 -6.46
CA ARG A 67 8.96 -4.74 -6.89
C ARG A 67 8.70 -3.75 -5.75
N ILE A 68 8.28 -4.25 -4.59
CA ILE A 68 7.93 -3.42 -3.43
C ILE A 68 9.04 -2.43 -3.02
N PRO A 69 10.34 -2.80 -3.00
CA PRO A 69 11.40 -1.85 -2.70
C PRO A 69 11.46 -0.66 -3.67
N ALA A 70 11.26 -0.89 -4.97
CA ALA A 70 11.23 0.18 -5.97
C ALA A 70 10.00 1.10 -5.80
N LEU A 71 8.87 0.53 -5.39
CA LEU A 71 7.68 1.31 -5.01
C LEU A 71 7.94 2.17 -3.78
N LEU A 72 8.65 1.65 -2.77
CA LEU A 72 9.05 2.43 -1.60
C LEU A 72 9.93 3.61 -2.01
N GLU A 73 10.95 3.38 -2.83
CA GLU A 73 11.82 4.45 -3.34
C GLU A 73 11.04 5.54 -4.09
N ALA A 74 10.09 5.14 -4.96
CA ALA A 74 9.24 6.08 -5.69
C ALA A 74 8.28 6.90 -4.80
N VAL A 75 8.01 6.45 -3.57
CA VAL A 75 7.20 7.18 -2.59
C VAL A 75 8.05 8.15 -1.77
N LEU A 76 9.34 7.87 -1.60
CA LEU A 76 10.29 8.67 -0.83
C LEU A 76 11.00 9.75 -1.67
N ALA A 77 11.02 9.59 -2.99
CA ALA A 77 11.56 10.56 -3.96
C ALA A 77 10.62 11.76 -4.16
#